data_AF-A0A1T1BMS0-F1
#
_entry.id   AF-A0A1T1BMS0-F1
#
_cell.length_a   1.000
_cell.length_b   1.000
_cell.length_c   1.000
_cell.angle_alpha   90.00
_cell.angle_beta   90.00
_cell.angle_gamma   90.00
#
_symmetry.space_group_name_H-M   'P 1'
#
loop_
_entity.id
_entity.type
_entity.pdbx_description
1 polymer ?
#
loop_
_entity_poly.entity_id
_entity_poly.type
_entity_poly.pdbx_seq_one_letter_code
_entity_poly.pdbx_strand_id
1 'polypeptide(L)'
;MENIDFETNPICKIEEKKFDWGEPYNIYTPIFKTNIEHNLSLLEFSIELFGKNNLKKQLTLLHNKLTNHEELSSVENLNEEIFNREHLIDLINT
;
A
#
# COMPACT_ATOMS: atom_id res chain seq x y z
N MET A 1 1.61 28.74 2.69
CA MET A 1 1.24 27.72 3.69
C MET A 1 0.52 26.62 2.93
N GLU A 2 0.92 25.36 3.12
CA GLU A 2 0.17 24.24 2.53
C GLU A 2 -1.21 24.19 3.19
N ASN A 3 -2.29 24.20 2.39
CA ASN A 3 -3.65 24.02 2.90
C ASN A 3 -3.86 22.53 3.19
N ILE A 4 -3.56 22.12 4.42
CA ILE A 4 -3.84 20.76 4.91
C ILE A 4 -5.19 20.78 5.61
N ASP A 5 -6.12 20.00 5.10
CA ASP A 5 -7.43 19.75 5.67
C ASP A 5 -7.35 18.53 6.60
N PHE A 6 -7.48 18.79 7.90
CA PHE A 6 -7.47 17.79 8.97
C PHE A 6 -8.87 17.26 9.33
N GLU A 7 -9.94 17.81 8.74
CA GLU A 7 -11.32 17.39 8.97
C GLU A 7 -11.73 16.25 8.03
N THR A 8 -11.05 16.10 6.89
CA THR A 8 -11.22 14.97 5.97
C THR A 8 -10.48 13.71 6.46
N ASN A 9 -11.06 12.52 6.18
CA ASN A 9 -10.40 11.22 6.42
C ASN A 9 -10.29 10.44 5.09
N PRO A 10 -9.08 10.21 4.55
CA PRO A 10 -7.77 10.61 5.10
C PRO A 10 -7.57 12.13 5.10
N ILE A 11 -6.66 12.61 5.95
CA ILE A 11 -6.19 14.01 5.96
C ILE A 11 -5.73 14.35 4.54
N CYS A 12 -6.12 15.50 3.98
CA CYS A 12 -5.82 15.85 2.59
C CYS A 12 -5.04 17.17 2.49
N LYS A 13 -4.07 17.22 1.56
CA LYS A 13 -3.58 18.49 1.03
C LYS A 13 -4.55 18.98 -0.04
N ILE A 14 -5.00 20.21 0.06
CA ILE A 14 -5.90 20.86 -0.89
C ILE A 14 -5.13 21.92 -1.67
N GLU A 15 -5.18 21.80 -2.99
CA GLU A 15 -4.60 22.79 -3.91
C GLU A 15 -5.72 23.36 -4.79
N GLU A 16 -5.95 24.67 -4.73
CA GLU A 16 -6.84 25.36 -5.66
C GLU A 16 -6.11 25.55 -7.00
N LYS A 17 -6.77 25.15 -8.08
CA LYS A 17 -6.36 25.37 -9.46
C LYS A 17 -7.49 26.01 -10.24
N LYS A 18 -7.20 26.43 -11.48
CA LYS A 18 -8.20 26.97 -12.39
C LYS A 18 -8.14 26.22 -13.71
N PHE A 19 -9.31 25.95 -14.27
CA PHE A 19 -9.41 25.49 -15.64
C PHE A 19 -8.99 26.61 -16.59
N ASP A 20 -8.68 26.27 -17.85
CA ASP A 20 -8.28 27.27 -18.86
C ASP A 20 -9.38 28.32 -19.12
N TRP A 21 -10.65 27.97 -18.86
CA TRP A 21 -11.80 28.88 -18.92
C TRP A 21 -12.04 29.68 -17.62
N GLY A 22 -11.13 29.60 -16.64
CA GLY A 22 -11.08 30.45 -15.45
C GLY A 22 -11.85 29.96 -14.23
N GLU A 23 -12.62 28.88 -14.33
CA GLU A 23 -13.37 28.29 -13.21
C GLU A 23 -12.40 27.62 -12.20
N PRO A 24 -12.51 27.94 -10.90
CA PRO A 24 -11.66 27.34 -9.87
C PRO A 24 -12.10 25.91 -9.53
N TYR A 25 -11.14 25.05 -9.20
CA TYR A 25 -11.37 23.70 -8.69
C TYR A 25 -10.30 23.28 -7.69
N ASN A 26 -10.62 22.30 -6.84
CA ASN A 26 -9.70 21.78 -5.83
C ASN A 26 -9.13 20.43 -6.23
N ILE A 27 -7.82 20.25 -6.05
CA ILE A 27 -7.16 18.94 -6.05
C ILE A 27 -6.97 18.50 -4.61
N TYR A 28 -7.42 17.28 -4.31
CA TYR A 28 -7.27 16.64 -3.00
C TYR A 28 -6.20 15.56 -3.10
N THR A 29 -5.10 15.72 -2.37
CA THR A 29 -4.04 14.70 -2.27
C THR A 29 -4.05 14.09 -0.86
N PRO A 30 -4.38 12.80 -0.71
CA PRO A 30 -4.35 12.13 0.59
C PRO A 30 -2.96 12.16 1.24
N ILE A 31 -2.90 12.53 2.51
CA ILE A 31 -1.71 12.48 3.35
C ILE A 31 -1.85 11.28 4.29
N PHE A 32 -1.01 10.27 4.08
CA PHE A 32 -0.89 9.16 5.01
C PHE A 32 0.05 9.55 6.14
N LYS A 33 -0.50 9.65 7.37
CA LYS A 33 0.32 9.88 8.55
C LYS A 33 1.04 8.59 8.94
N THR A 34 2.25 8.42 8.45
CA THR A 34 3.15 7.35 8.90
C THR A 34 3.94 7.85 10.10
N ASN A 35 3.79 7.22 11.26
CA ASN A 35 4.61 7.56 12.44
C ASN A 35 6.01 6.94 12.29
N ILE A 36 6.81 7.37 11.31
CA ILE A 36 8.15 6.86 10.99
C ILE A 36 9.16 7.97 11.30
N GLU A 37 10.33 7.64 11.88
CA GLU A 37 11.32 8.64 12.22
C GLU A 37 11.82 9.42 10.99
N HIS A 38 11.87 10.75 11.10
CA HIS A 38 12.24 11.65 9.99
C HIS A 38 13.74 11.67 9.66
N ASN A 39 14.57 10.98 10.45
CA ASN A 39 16.04 11.02 10.35
C ASN A 39 16.62 9.74 9.73
N LEU A 40 15.78 8.88 9.18
CA LEU A 40 16.19 7.62 8.57
C LEU A 40 16.73 7.85 7.16
N SER A 41 17.73 7.06 6.77
CA SER A 41 18.09 6.93 5.36
C SER A 41 16.91 6.36 4.56
N LEU A 42 16.92 6.56 3.22
CA LEU A 42 15.90 6.02 2.31
C LEU A 42 15.66 4.51 2.49
N LEU A 43 16.72 3.74 2.77
CA LEU A 43 16.64 2.31 3.00
C LEU A 43 15.95 2.01 4.33
N GLU A 44 16.37 2.67 5.41
CA GLU A 44 15.77 2.49 6.75
C GLU A 44 14.30 2.92 6.78
N PHE A 45 13.97 4.04 6.14
CA PHE A 45 12.59 4.49 5.97
C PHE A 45 11.73 3.46 5.24
N SER A 46 12.26 2.87 4.15
CA SER A 46 11.57 1.84 3.39
C SER A 46 11.32 0.59 4.22
N ILE A 47 12.35 0.13 4.95
CA ILE A 47 12.23 -1.02 5.86
C ILE A 47 11.18 -0.77 6.94
N GLU A 48 11.15 0.43 7.55
CA GLU A 48 10.19 0.76 8.59
C GLU A 48 8.76 0.91 8.04
N LEU A 49 8.61 1.50 6.84
CA LEU A 49 7.33 1.61 6.14
C LEU A 49 6.77 0.22 5.80
N PHE A 50 7.57 -0.68 5.25
CA PHE A 50 7.17 -2.05 4.95
C PHE A 50 6.91 -2.87 6.22
N GLY A 51 7.75 -2.69 7.26
CA GLY A 51 7.60 -3.32 8.56
C GLY A 51 6.28 -2.92 9.26
N LYS A 52 5.96 -1.62 9.28
CA LYS A 52 4.70 -1.09 9.84
C LYS A 52 3.47 -1.44 9.02
N ASN A 53 3.63 -1.65 7.71
CA ASN A 53 2.58 -2.18 6.84
C ASN A 53 2.39 -3.70 6.94
N ASN A 54 2.98 -4.35 7.96
CA ASN A 54 2.73 -5.75 8.25
C ASN A 54 3.19 -6.70 7.13
N LEU A 55 4.16 -6.27 6.29
CA LEU A 55 4.60 -7.00 5.10
C LEU A 55 4.99 -8.44 5.46
N LYS A 56 5.73 -8.64 6.56
CA LYS A 56 6.10 -9.98 7.02
C LYS A 56 4.89 -10.85 7.34
N LYS A 57 3.87 -10.31 8.00
CA LYS A 57 2.63 -11.03 8.30
C LYS A 57 1.83 -11.31 7.02
N GLN A 58 1.81 -10.39 6.07
CA GLN A 58 1.17 -10.60 4.77
C GLN A 58 1.86 -11.69 3.96
N LEU A 59 3.20 -11.70 3.94
CA LEU A 59 4.00 -12.75 3.32
C LEU A 59 3.77 -14.11 4.00
N THR A 60 3.70 -14.15 5.34
CA THR A 60 3.36 -15.38 6.07
C THR A 60 1.93 -15.86 5.76
N LEU A 61 0.96 -14.95 5.68
CA LEU A 61 -0.41 -15.31 5.30
C LEU A 61 -0.47 -15.85 3.87
N LEU A 62 0.26 -15.25 2.94
CA LEU A 62 0.36 -15.70 1.56
C LEU A 62 1.03 -17.08 1.47
N HIS A 63 2.16 -17.27 2.17
CA HIS A 63 2.84 -18.55 2.29
C HIS A 63 1.90 -19.65 2.78
N ASN A 64 1.15 -19.38 3.85
CA ASN A 64 0.22 -20.35 4.42
C ASN A 64 -0.92 -20.68 3.45
N LYS A 65 -1.48 -19.67 2.76
CA LYS A 65 -2.52 -19.90 1.77
C LYS A 65 -2.05 -20.76 0.60
N LEU A 66 -0.85 -20.50 0.07
CA LEU A 66 -0.27 -21.30 -1.01
C LEU A 66 0.05 -22.73 -0.58
N THR A 67 0.53 -22.91 0.65
CA THR A 67 0.82 -24.22 1.25
C THR A 67 -0.45 -25.03 1.45
N ASN A 68 -1.53 -24.39 1.89
CA ASN A 68 -2.82 -25.03 2.18
C ASN A 68 -3.76 -25.13 0.97
N HIS A 69 -3.35 -24.63 -0.20
CA HIS A 69 -4.19 -24.54 -1.40
C HIS A 69 -5.48 -23.71 -1.20
N GLU A 70 -5.42 -22.69 -0.34
CA GLU A 70 -6.57 -21.83 0.02
C GLU A 70 -6.71 -20.59 -0.88
N GLU A 71 -5.82 -20.41 -1.86
CA GLU A 71 -5.84 -19.21 -2.71
C GLU A 71 -7.04 -19.16 -3.67
N LEU A 72 -7.49 -20.31 -4.19
CA LEU A 72 -8.65 -20.40 -5.08
C LEU A 72 -9.97 -19.99 -4.41
N SER A 73 -10.10 -20.24 -3.10
CA SER A 73 -11.27 -19.83 -2.32
C SER A 73 -11.14 -18.41 -1.74
N SER A 74 -9.91 -17.88 -1.68
CA SER A 74 -9.60 -16.57 -1.12
C SER A 74 -9.57 -15.44 -2.14
N VAL A 75 -9.31 -15.74 -3.41
CA VAL A 75 -9.14 -14.75 -4.48
C VAL A 75 -10.30 -14.87 -5.45
N GLU A 76 -11.22 -13.91 -5.40
CA GLU A 76 -12.32 -13.84 -6.36
C GLU A 76 -11.79 -13.71 -7.79
N ASN A 77 -12.30 -14.54 -8.70
CA ASN A 77 -11.94 -14.58 -10.12
C ASN A 77 -10.52 -15.08 -10.45
N LEU A 78 -9.87 -15.83 -9.56
CA LEU A 78 -8.65 -16.56 -9.90
C LEU A 78 -8.99 -17.75 -10.82
N ASN A 79 -9.03 -17.50 -12.12
CA ASN A 79 -9.42 -18.48 -13.15
C ASN A 79 -8.21 -19.26 -13.72
N GLU A 80 -7.04 -19.14 -13.10
CA GLU A 80 -5.79 -19.73 -13.56
C GLU A 80 -5.33 -20.83 -12.59
N GLU A 81 -4.93 -21.98 -13.14
CA GLU A 81 -4.31 -23.05 -12.36
C GLU A 81 -2.88 -22.66 -11.96
N ILE A 82 -2.58 -22.78 -10.66
CA ILE A 82 -1.24 -22.52 -10.13
C ILE A 82 -0.41 -23.80 -10.21
N PHE A 83 0.39 -23.89 -11.26
CA PHE A 83 1.21 -25.08 -11.54
C PHE A 83 2.54 -25.11 -10.79
N ASN A 84 3.09 -23.97 -10.36
CA ASN A 84 4.46 -23.88 -9.84
C ASN A 84 4.51 -23.31 -8.41
N ARG A 85 3.84 -24.00 -7.48
CA ARG A 85 3.69 -23.57 -6.07
C ARG A 85 5.00 -23.53 -5.32
N GLU A 86 5.85 -24.53 -5.52
CA GLU A 86 7.16 -24.62 -4.87
C GLU A 86 8.00 -23.38 -5.19
N HIS A 87 8.02 -22.96 -6.46
CA HIS A 87 8.70 -21.73 -6.86
C HIS A 87 8.12 -20.47 -6.19
N LEU A 88 6.79 -20.37 -6.05
CA LEU A 88 6.15 -19.22 -5.38
C LEU A 88 6.46 -19.19 -3.88
N ILE A 89 6.53 -20.36 -3.23
CA ILE A 89 6.91 -20.48 -1.82
C ILE A 89 8.38 -20.10 -1.62
N ASP A 90 9.26 -20.54 -2.51
CA ASP A 90 10.68 -20.17 -2.48
C ASP A 90 10.87 -18.66 -2.59
N LEU A 91 10.14 -17.99 -3.49
CA LEU A 91 10.17 -16.52 -3.64
C LEU A 91 9.74 -15.77 -2.38
N ILE A 92 8.89 -16.34 -1.54
CA ILE A 92 8.45 -15.73 -0.28
C ILE A 92 9.50 -15.90 0.83
N ASN A 93 10.26 -16.99 0.77
CA ASN A 93 11.23 -17.37 1.80
C ASN A 93 12.67 -16.87 1.53
N THR A 94 12.92 -16.26 0.35
CA THR A 94 14.23 -15.72 -0.06
C THR A 94 14.30 -14.22 0.22
#